data_AF-A0A2J8XCG9-F1
#
_entry.id   AF-A0A2J8XCG9-F1
#
_cell.length_a   1.000
_cell.length_b   1.000
_cell.length_c   1.000
_cell.angle_alpha   90.00
_cell.angle_beta   90.00
_cell.angle_gamma   90.00
#
_symmetry.space_group_name_H-M   'P 1'
#
loop_
_entity.id
_entity.type
_entity.pdbx_description
1 polymer ?
#
loop_
_entity_poly.entity_id
_entity_poly.type
_entity_poly.pdbx_seq_one_letter_code
_entity_poly.pdbx_strand_id
1 'polypeptide(L)'
;MPAIMTMLADHAARQLLDFSQKLDINLLDNVVNCLYHGEGAQQRMAQEVLTHLKEHPDAWTRVDTILEFSQNMNTKYYGLQILENVIKTRWKILPRNQCE
;
A
#
# COMPACT_ATOMS: atom_id res chain seq x y z
N MET A 1 -7.48 -25.00 6.43
CA MET A 1 -7.68 -24.77 4.98
C MET A 1 -6.90 -23.51 4.55
N PRO A 2 -5.56 -23.58 4.38
CA PRO A 2 -4.73 -22.39 4.14
C PRO A 2 -4.61 -21.96 2.66
N ALA A 3 -4.86 -22.86 1.70
CA ALA A 3 -4.56 -22.61 0.28
C ALA A 3 -5.45 -21.54 -0.40
N ILE A 4 -6.73 -21.42 -0.02
CA ILE A 4 -7.65 -20.40 -0.59
C ILE A 4 -7.23 -18.98 -0.16
N MET A 5 -6.75 -18.83 1.07
CA MET A 5 -6.35 -17.53 1.64
C MET A 5 -5.03 -17.03 1.03
N THR A 6 -4.10 -17.92 0.69
CA THR A 6 -2.85 -17.59 0.00
C THR A 6 -3.09 -17.08 -1.43
N MET A 7 -4.07 -17.65 -2.14
CA MET A 7 -4.44 -17.16 -3.48
C MET A 7 -5.07 -15.77 -3.44
N LEU A 8 -5.81 -15.44 -2.38
CA LEU A 8 -6.32 -14.09 -2.16
C LEU A 8 -5.21 -13.07 -1.96
N ALA A 9 -4.11 -13.44 -1.29
CA ALA A 9 -2.97 -12.53 -1.07
C ALA A 9 -2.22 -12.22 -2.38
N ASP A 10 -2.02 -13.19 -3.27
CA ASP A 10 -1.43 -12.97 -4.60
C ASP A 10 -2.33 -12.10 -5.48
N HIS A 11 -3.63 -12.39 -5.50
CA HIS A 11 -4.57 -11.59 -6.28
C HIS A 11 -4.69 -10.17 -5.72
N ALA A 12 -4.62 -10.02 -4.39
CA ALA A 12 -4.58 -8.73 -3.73
C ALA A 12 -3.31 -7.95 -4.04
N ALA A 13 -2.15 -8.61 -4.05
CA ALA A 13 -0.89 -8.02 -4.51
C ALA A 13 -1.05 -7.39 -5.87
N ARG A 14 -1.58 -8.16 -6.81
CA ARG A 14 -1.75 -7.75 -8.21
C ARG A 14 -2.70 -6.57 -8.35
N GLN A 15 -3.82 -6.56 -7.62
CA GLN A 15 -4.75 -5.43 -7.64
C GLN A 15 -4.19 -4.18 -6.98
N LEU A 16 -3.47 -4.31 -5.85
CA LEU A 16 -2.85 -3.17 -5.18
C LEU A 16 -1.75 -2.53 -6.03
N LEU A 17 -0.99 -3.38 -6.72
CA LEU A 17 0.07 -3.01 -7.67
C LEU A 17 -0.48 -2.64 -9.06
N ASP A 18 -1.77 -2.77 -9.31
CA ASP A 18 -2.39 -2.33 -10.55
C ASP A 18 -2.68 -0.83 -10.47
N PHE A 19 -1.86 -0.05 -11.16
CA PHE A 19 -1.97 1.41 -11.20
C PHE A 19 -3.07 1.93 -12.14
N SER A 20 -3.62 1.03 -12.98
CA SER A 20 -4.67 1.33 -13.96
C SER A 20 -6.07 1.36 -13.30
N GLN A 21 -6.25 0.61 -12.22
CA GLN A 21 -7.51 0.50 -11.49
C GLN A 21 -7.51 1.29 -10.18
N LYS A 22 -8.71 1.55 -9.65
CA LYS A 22 -8.89 2.25 -8.37
C LYS A 22 -8.31 1.40 -7.23
N LEU A 23 -7.57 2.02 -6.31
CA LEU A 23 -6.97 1.31 -5.18
C LEU A 23 -8.07 0.79 -4.25
N ASP A 24 -8.12 -0.54 -4.06
CA ASP A 24 -9.01 -1.18 -3.09
C ASP A 24 -8.48 -1.03 -1.66
N ILE A 25 -9.05 -0.06 -0.95
CA ILE A 25 -8.60 0.30 0.41
C ILE A 25 -8.89 -0.79 1.42
N ASN A 26 -10.03 -1.47 1.31
CA ASN A 26 -10.36 -2.61 2.16
C ASN A 26 -9.35 -3.76 1.98
N LEU A 27 -8.85 -3.94 0.76
CA LEU A 27 -7.87 -4.96 0.44
C LEU A 27 -6.49 -4.59 0.99
N LEU A 28 -6.08 -3.32 0.81
CA LEU A 28 -4.86 -2.80 1.42
C LEU A 28 -4.89 -2.96 2.94
N ASP A 29 -6.04 -2.67 3.55
CA ASP A 29 -6.24 -2.83 4.97
C ASP A 29 -6.01 -4.27 5.42
N ASN A 30 -6.60 -5.24 4.70
CA ASN A 30 -6.40 -6.65 4.98
C ASN A 30 -4.95 -7.09 4.80
N VAL A 31 -4.23 -6.55 3.81
CA VAL A 31 -2.80 -6.85 3.58
C VAL A 31 -1.95 -6.27 4.71
N VAL A 32 -2.17 -5.02 5.10
CA VAL A 32 -1.51 -4.40 6.25
C VAL A 32 -1.83 -5.19 7.52
N ASN A 33 -3.09 -5.57 7.71
CA ASN A 33 -3.51 -6.37 8.85
C ASN A 33 -2.81 -7.75 8.85
N CYS A 34 -2.64 -8.40 7.69
CA CYS A 34 -1.83 -9.61 7.54
C CYS A 34 -0.33 -9.38 7.77
N LEU A 35 0.21 -8.19 7.54
CA LEU A 35 1.59 -7.87 7.89
C LEU A 35 1.78 -7.84 9.41
N TYR A 36 0.83 -7.25 10.13
CA TYR A 36 0.92 -7.06 11.58
C TYR A 36 0.43 -8.26 12.40
N HIS A 37 -0.58 -9.00 11.91
CA HIS A 37 -1.19 -10.14 12.60
C HIS A 37 -1.01 -11.48 11.88
N GLY A 38 -0.52 -11.48 10.64
CA GLY A 38 -0.23 -12.73 9.93
C GLY A 38 1.10 -13.32 10.37
N GLU A 39 1.29 -14.62 10.09
CA GLU A 39 2.49 -15.35 10.48
C GLU A 39 3.08 -16.13 9.29
N GLY A 40 4.41 -16.21 9.25
CA GLY A 40 5.15 -17.00 8.25
C GLY A 40 4.96 -16.48 6.82
N ALA A 41 4.33 -17.30 5.95
CA ALA A 41 4.20 -17.00 4.52
C ALA A 41 3.29 -15.80 4.24
N GLN A 42 2.22 -15.59 5.02
CA GLN A 42 1.30 -14.46 4.83
C GLN A 42 1.96 -13.12 5.11
N GLN A 43 2.67 -13.03 6.23
CA GLN A 43 3.40 -11.81 6.60
C GLN A 43 4.44 -11.46 5.53
N ARG A 44 5.18 -12.48 5.05
CA ARG A 44 6.20 -12.29 4.02
C ARG A 44 5.60 -11.81 2.69
N MET A 45 4.51 -12.42 2.23
CA MET A 45 3.80 -11.96 1.04
C MET A 45 3.29 -10.52 1.21
N ALA A 46 2.60 -10.22 2.32
CA ALA A 46 2.11 -8.87 2.60
C ALA A 46 3.25 -7.84 2.60
N GLN A 47 4.41 -8.20 3.17
CA GLN A 47 5.59 -7.35 3.17
C GLN A 47 6.13 -7.09 1.78
N GLU A 48 6.20 -8.11 0.91
CA GLU A 48 6.63 -7.94 -0.48
C GLU A 48 5.68 -7.00 -1.23
N VAL A 49 4.36 -7.19 -1.10
CA VAL A 49 3.35 -6.31 -1.73
C VAL A 49 3.51 -4.87 -1.28
N LEU A 50 3.58 -4.63 0.03
CA LEU A 50 3.74 -3.29 0.59
C LEU A 50 5.11 -2.69 0.24
N THR A 51 6.14 -3.50 0.06
CA THR A 51 7.45 -3.00 -0.38
C THR A 51 7.37 -2.55 -1.84
N HIS A 52 6.85 -3.40 -2.73
CA HIS A 52 6.63 -3.06 -4.14
C HIS A 52 5.72 -1.84 -4.32
N LEU A 53 4.65 -1.75 -3.53
CA LEU A 53 3.76 -0.59 -3.57
C LEU A 53 4.51 0.67 -3.13
N LYS A 54 5.29 0.63 -2.04
CA LYS A 54 6.09 1.77 -1.56
C LYS A 54 7.18 2.21 -2.53
N GLU A 55 7.79 1.28 -3.25
CA GLU A 55 8.86 1.57 -4.21
C GLU A 55 8.35 2.14 -5.54
N HIS A 56 7.05 2.00 -5.83
CA HIS A 56 6.48 2.48 -7.07
C HIS A 56 6.49 4.01 -7.14
N PRO A 57 6.91 4.62 -8.26
CA PRO A 57 6.99 6.09 -8.40
C PRO A 57 5.64 6.78 -8.26
N ASP A 58 4.53 6.09 -8.57
CA ASP A 58 3.17 6.60 -8.46
C ASP A 58 2.47 6.25 -7.13
N ALA A 59 3.16 5.60 -6.21
CA ALA A 59 2.57 5.15 -4.94
C ALA A 59 1.99 6.31 -4.11
N TRP A 60 2.66 7.46 -4.12
CA TRP A 60 2.23 8.65 -3.40
C TRP A 60 0.88 9.19 -3.90
N THR A 61 0.54 9.00 -5.18
CA THR A 61 -0.75 9.43 -5.73
C THR A 61 -1.92 8.67 -5.07
N ARG A 62 -1.64 7.47 -4.56
CA ARG A 62 -2.63 6.62 -3.90
C ARG A 62 -2.75 6.91 -2.41
N VAL A 63 -1.74 7.54 -1.80
CA VAL A 63 -1.73 7.87 -0.36
C VAL A 63 -2.92 8.74 0.04
N ASP A 64 -3.30 9.68 -0.82
CA ASP A 64 -4.47 10.53 -0.60
C ASP A 64 -5.75 9.68 -0.41
N THR A 65 -5.99 8.76 -1.34
CA THR A 65 -7.11 7.80 -1.24
C THR A 65 -6.98 6.89 -0.01
N ILE A 66 -5.77 6.46 0.34
CA ILE A 66 -5.54 5.65 1.56
C ILE A 66 -5.95 6.43 2.81
N LEU A 67 -5.55 7.69 2.92
CA LEU A 67 -5.85 8.52 4.10
C LEU A 67 -7.34 8.86 4.20
N GLU A 68 -7.99 9.10 3.07
CA GLU A 68 -9.41 9.44 2.99
C GLU A 68 -10.32 8.25 3.32
N PHE A 69 -10.06 7.08 2.72
CA PHE A 69 -10.98 5.95 2.81
C PHE A 69 -10.57 4.89 3.84
N SER A 70 -9.30 4.82 4.26
CA SER A 70 -8.89 3.79 5.22
C SER A 70 -9.41 4.13 6.61
N GLN A 71 -9.90 3.11 7.32
CA GLN A 71 -10.30 3.25 8.73
C GLN A 71 -9.23 2.74 9.71
N ASN A 72 -8.21 2.04 9.22
CA ASN A 72 -7.18 1.44 10.06
C ASN A 72 -5.99 2.38 10.23
N MET A 73 -5.61 2.62 11.48
CA MET A 73 -4.48 3.49 11.82
C MET A 73 -3.17 2.95 11.25
N ASN A 74 -2.98 1.64 11.16
CA ASN A 74 -1.76 1.04 10.61
C ASN A 74 -1.62 1.34 9.11
N THR A 75 -2.73 1.23 8.37
CA THR A 75 -2.79 1.53 6.93
C THR A 75 -2.56 3.02 6.67
N LYS A 76 -3.16 3.91 7.48
CA LYS A 76 -2.89 5.35 7.42
C LYS A 76 -1.43 5.69 7.69
N TYR A 77 -0.85 5.09 8.73
CA TYR A 77 0.56 5.30 9.06
C TYR A 77 1.46 4.86 7.91
N TYR A 78 1.18 3.69 7.32
CA TYR A 78 1.89 3.20 6.15
C TYR A 78 1.77 4.17 4.95
N GLY A 79 0.58 4.73 4.68
CA GLY A 79 0.40 5.77 3.67
C GLY A 79 1.25 7.02 3.93
N LEU A 80 1.26 7.52 5.18
CA LEU A 80 2.11 8.65 5.58
C LEU A 80 3.60 8.35 5.41
N GLN A 81 4.04 7.12 5.68
CA GLN A 81 5.43 6.71 5.47
C GLN A 81 5.84 6.75 4.00
N ILE A 82 4.95 6.39 3.07
CA ILE A 82 5.18 6.54 1.63
C ILE A 82 5.32 8.03 1.29
N LEU A 83 4.40 8.86 1.76
CA LEU A 83 4.42 10.30 1.51
C LEU A 83 5.70 10.94 2.04
N GLU A 84 6.09 10.65 3.28
CA GLU A 84 7.34 11.16 3.87
C GLU A 84 8.56 10.74 3.05
N ASN A 85 8.61 9.49 2.60
CA ASN A 85 9.72 9.00 1.78
C ASN A 85 9.78 9.70 0.42
N VAL A 86 8.63 9.93 -0.22
CA VAL A 86 8.55 10.66 -1.50
C VAL A 86 8.90 12.13 -1.32
N ILE A 87 8.51 12.76 -0.21
CA ILE A 87 8.97 14.11 0.14
C ILE A 87 10.50 14.08 0.33
N LYS A 88 11.06 13.19 1.14
CA LYS A 88 12.52 13.15 1.35
C LYS A 88 13.33 12.86 0.10
N THR A 89 12.86 11.98 -0.78
CA THR A 89 13.62 11.50 -1.95
C THR A 89 13.29 12.23 -3.25
N ARG A 90 12.05 12.69 -3.43
CA ARG A 90 11.52 13.24 -4.68
C ARG A 90 10.88 14.64 -4.54
N TRP A 91 10.94 15.30 -3.38
CA TRP A 91 10.42 16.68 -3.24
C TRP A 91 11.04 17.68 -4.23
N LYS A 92 12.27 17.45 -4.68
CA LYS A 92 12.91 18.30 -5.72
C LYS A 92 12.31 18.18 -7.12
N ILE A 93 11.58 17.11 -7.41
CA ILE A 93 10.97 16.86 -8.73
C ILE A 93 9.45 16.87 -8.70
N LEU A 94 8.83 17.11 -7.53
CA LEU A 94 7.38 17.24 -7.43
C LEU A 94 6.95 18.48 -8.24
N PRO A 95 6.08 18.33 -9.26
CA PRO A 95 5.56 19.49 -9.98
C PRO A 95 4.76 20.36 -9.00
N ARG A 96 4.97 21.68 -9.06
CA ARG A 96 4.39 22.67 -8.12
C ARG A 96 2.85 22.59 -7.97
N ASN A 97 2.15 21.98 -8.93
CA ASN A 97 0.71 21.73 -8.88
C ASN A 97 0.25 20.85 -7.70
N GLN A 98 1.14 20.02 -7.13
CA GLN A 98 0.82 19.19 -5.94
C GLN A 98 1.35 19.79 -4.64
N CYS A 99 1.92 21.01 -4.70
CA CYS A 99 2.44 21.74 -3.54
C CYS A 99 1.50 22.86 -3.06
N GLU A 100 0.35 23.06 -3.71
CA GLU A 100 -0.65 24.09 -3.37
C GLU A 100 -1.79 23.52 -2.51
#